data_AF-A0A351IYL7-F1
#
_entry.id   AF-A0A351IYL7-F1
#
_cell.length_a   1.000
_cell.length_b   1.000
_cell.length_c   1.000
_cell.angle_alpha   90.00
_cell.angle_beta   90.00
_cell.angle_gamma   90.00
#
_symmetry.space_group_name_H-M   'P 1'
#
loop_
_entity.id
_entity.type
_entity.pdbx_description
1 polymer ?
#
loop_
_entity_poly.entity_id
_entity_poly.type
_entity_poly.pdbx_seq_one_letter_code
_entity_poly.pdbx_strand_id
1 'polypeptide(L)'
;ELGLPRLEHVLQMFPKLKILGHSQKFWAEISSDVTEKSRNGYPKGKVIPGRVPALLKRYPNLFGDMSAGSGWNAIERDREYSWKFMEEFQDQLLYGTDICSPKQTAFFRDGLANFLDESMEKGKISYKAYYKICRGNALYLLDGAKTNIEGIENG
;
A
#
# COMPACT_ATOMS: atom_id res chain seq x y z
N GLU A 1 -15.21 6.34 -13.96
CA GLU A 1 -15.74 5.04 -13.55
C GLU A 1 -15.10 4.63 -12.25
N LEU A 2 -15.93 4.62 -11.21
CA LEU A 2 -15.63 4.07 -9.90
C LEU A 2 -15.48 2.54 -9.98
N GLY A 3 -14.82 1.95 -9.00
CA GLY A 3 -14.67 0.49 -8.88
C GLY A 3 -13.54 -0.10 -9.73
N LEU A 4 -12.69 0.76 -10.32
CA LEU A 4 -11.50 0.37 -11.08
C LEU A 4 -11.75 -0.77 -12.11
N PRO A 5 -12.83 -0.76 -12.92
CA PRO A 5 -13.23 -1.93 -13.73
C PRO A 5 -12.18 -2.30 -14.78
N ARG A 6 -11.50 -1.31 -15.36
CA ARG A 6 -10.44 -1.54 -16.34
C ARG A 6 -9.21 -2.19 -15.72
N LEU A 7 -8.85 -1.81 -14.49
CA LEU A 7 -7.75 -2.46 -13.76
C LEU A 7 -8.09 -3.92 -13.52
N GLU A 8 -9.31 -4.22 -13.05
CA GLU A 8 -9.74 -5.60 -12.84
C GLU A 8 -9.69 -6.43 -14.13
N HIS A 9 -10.12 -5.86 -15.24
CA HIS A 9 -10.03 -6.52 -16.54
C HIS A 9 -8.58 -6.89 -16.90
N VAL A 10 -7.63 -5.96 -16.73
CA VAL A 10 -6.20 -6.23 -16.99
C VAL A 10 -5.66 -7.29 -16.03
N LEU A 11 -6.03 -7.24 -14.75
CA LEU A 11 -5.62 -8.25 -13.75
C LEU A 11 -6.08 -9.66 -14.14
N GLN A 12 -7.28 -9.80 -14.68
CA GLN A 12 -7.82 -11.07 -15.18
C GLN A 12 -7.12 -11.54 -16.47
N MET A 13 -6.85 -10.62 -17.39
CA MET A 13 -6.20 -10.95 -18.67
C MET A 13 -4.77 -11.42 -18.49
N PHE A 14 -4.04 -10.82 -17.54
CA PHE A 14 -2.61 -11.06 -17.36
C PHE A 14 -2.28 -11.51 -15.93
N PRO A 15 -2.72 -12.72 -15.51
CA PRO A 15 -2.58 -13.18 -14.12
C PRO A 15 -1.12 -13.38 -13.69
N LYS A 16 -0.18 -13.44 -14.64
CA LYS A 16 1.27 -13.55 -14.38
C LYS A 16 1.97 -12.19 -14.34
N LEU A 17 1.37 -11.14 -14.91
CA LEU A 17 1.95 -9.79 -14.92
C LEU A 17 1.74 -9.15 -13.55
N LYS A 18 2.82 -8.66 -12.94
CA LYS A 18 2.78 -7.89 -11.69
C LYS A 18 2.38 -6.45 -12.00
N ILE A 19 1.30 -5.98 -11.38
CA ILE A 19 0.74 -4.65 -11.61
C ILE A 19 0.80 -3.87 -10.30
N LEU A 20 1.36 -2.67 -10.34
CA LEU A 20 1.44 -1.77 -9.19
C LEU A 20 0.34 -0.71 -9.33
N GLY A 21 -0.62 -0.74 -8.42
CA GLY A 21 -1.62 0.30 -8.25
C GLY A 21 -1.00 1.52 -7.58
N HIS A 22 -1.05 2.65 -8.28
CA HIS A 22 -0.45 3.92 -7.86
C HIS A 22 -1.44 5.08 -8.10
N SER A 23 -1.16 6.23 -7.47
CA SER A 23 -1.83 7.52 -7.65
C SER A 23 -3.20 7.67 -6.96
N GLN A 24 -3.74 8.89 -6.99
CA GLN A 24 -4.93 9.30 -6.23
C GLN A 24 -6.14 8.43 -6.52
N LYS A 25 -6.38 8.12 -7.80
CA LYS A 25 -7.56 7.35 -8.22
C LYS A 25 -7.55 5.92 -7.70
N PHE A 26 -6.37 5.30 -7.61
CA PHE A 26 -6.24 3.97 -7.03
C PHE A 26 -6.50 4.04 -5.53
N TRP A 27 -5.75 4.90 -4.82
CA TRP A 27 -5.80 4.95 -3.37
C TRP A 27 -7.09 5.55 -2.79
N ALA A 28 -7.82 6.39 -3.52
CA ALA A 28 -9.14 6.85 -3.11
C ALA A 28 -10.15 5.70 -3.00
N GLU A 29 -9.99 4.65 -3.82
CA GLU A 29 -10.86 3.48 -3.84
C GLU A 29 -10.50 2.44 -2.75
N ILE A 30 -9.58 2.77 -1.84
CA ILE A 30 -9.43 2.04 -0.57
C ILE A 30 -10.71 2.09 0.26
N SER A 31 -11.52 3.14 0.04
CA SER A 31 -12.79 3.37 0.74
C SER A 31 -13.98 3.25 -0.21
N SER A 32 -15.09 2.70 0.28
CA SER A 32 -16.32 2.48 -0.50
C SER A 32 -17.18 3.74 -0.66
N ASP A 33 -16.98 4.76 0.17
CA ASP A 33 -17.66 6.06 0.11
C ASP A 33 -16.99 7.05 -0.86
N VAL A 34 -16.07 6.56 -1.70
CA VAL A 34 -15.44 7.37 -2.74
C VAL A 34 -16.47 7.85 -3.77
N THR A 35 -16.36 9.12 -4.16
CA THR A 35 -17.17 9.75 -5.20
C THR A 35 -16.27 10.17 -6.35
N GLU A 36 -16.82 10.42 -7.55
CA GLU A 36 -16.03 10.93 -8.68
C GLU A 36 -15.29 12.25 -8.33
N LYS A 37 -15.85 13.06 -7.42
CA LYS A 37 -15.18 14.27 -6.92
C LYS A 37 -13.99 13.93 -6.01
N SER A 38 -14.20 13.11 -4.98
CA SER A 38 -13.14 12.78 -4.01
C SER A 38 -12.03 11.90 -4.61
N ARG A 39 -12.36 11.10 -5.64
CA ARG A 39 -11.44 10.22 -6.38
C ARG A 39 -10.30 10.94 -7.10
N ASN A 40 -10.47 12.23 -7.40
CA ASN A 40 -9.45 13.06 -8.04
C ASN A 40 -8.58 13.85 -7.03
N GLY A 41 -8.68 13.53 -5.73
CA GLY A 41 -7.91 14.20 -4.69
C GLY A 41 -7.40 13.22 -3.63
N TYR A 42 -7.28 13.72 -2.40
CA TYR A 42 -6.81 12.96 -1.24
C TYR A 42 -7.94 12.90 -0.21
N PRO A 43 -8.81 11.86 -0.26
CA PRO A 43 -9.89 11.70 0.70
C PRO A 43 -9.37 11.72 2.14
N LYS A 44 -10.15 12.29 3.07
CA LYS A 44 -9.82 12.40 4.50
C LYS A 44 -10.84 11.64 5.33
N GLY A 45 -10.52 11.42 6.60
CA GLY A 45 -11.42 10.75 7.55
C GLY A 45 -11.28 9.23 7.51
N LYS A 46 -12.26 8.55 8.11
CA LYS A 46 -12.27 7.09 8.27
C LYS A 46 -12.33 6.35 6.92
N VAL A 47 -11.80 5.14 6.90
CA VAL A 47 -11.82 4.25 5.74
C VAL A 47 -12.91 3.19 5.95
N ILE A 48 -13.78 3.02 4.97
CA ILE A 48 -14.75 1.93 4.92
C ILE A 48 -14.30 0.98 3.82
N PRO A 49 -13.92 -0.29 4.08
CA PRO A 49 -13.32 -1.19 3.09
C PRO A 49 -13.93 -1.09 1.69
N GLY A 50 -13.12 -0.63 0.73
CA GLY A 50 -13.55 -0.29 -0.62
C GLY A 50 -13.11 -1.30 -1.69
N ARG A 51 -12.92 -0.78 -2.90
CA ARG A 51 -12.55 -1.60 -4.06
C ARG A 51 -11.12 -2.12 -3.98
N VAL A 52 -10.15 -1.32 -3.54
CA VAL A 52 -8.74 -1.73 -3.47
C VAL A 52 -8.53 -2.98 -2.60
N PRO A 53 -8.99 -3.05 -1.33
CA PRO A 53 -8.82 -4.28 -0.54
C PRO A 53 -9.52 -5.49 -1.18
N ALA A 54 -10.68 -5.29 -1.82
CA ALA A 54 -11.36 -6.37 -2.55
C ALA A 54 -10.55 -6.90 -3.74
N LEU A 55 -9.89 -6.01 -4.50
CA LEU A 55 -9.03 -6.40 -5.61
C LEU A 55 -7.74 -7.06 -5.12
N LEU A 56 -7.08 -6.52 -4.08
CA LEU A 56 -5.87 -7.12 -3.51
C LEU A 56 -6.12 -8.56 -3.07
N LYS A 57 -7.24 -8.79 -2.37
CA LYS A 57 -7.65 -10.12 -1.90
C LYS A 57 -7.92 -11.11 -3.05
N ARG A 58 -8.45 -10.63 -4.17
CA ARG A 58 -8.84 -11.48 -5.31
C ARG A 58 -7.68 -11.75 -6.26
N TYR A 59 -6.75 -10.81 -6.40
CA TYR A 59 -5.73 -10.82 -7.45
C TYR A 59 -4.32 -10.77 -6.85
N PRO A 60 -3.63 -11.92 -6.72
CA PRO A 60 -2.26 -11.99 -6.16
C PRO A 60 -1.19 -11.35 -7.07
N ASN A 61 -1.58 -10.86 -8.25
CA ASN A 61 -0.74 -10.12 -9.16
C ASN A 61 -0.91 -8.60 -9.07
N LEU A 62 -1.81 -8.11 -8.20
CA LEU A 62 -1.93 -6.68 -7.86
C LEU A 62 -1.07 -6.36 -6.64
N PHE A 63 -0.33 -5.24 -6.71
CA PHE A 63 0.43 -4.66 -5.62
C PHE A 63 -0.03 -3.22 -5.40
N GLY A 64 0.05 -2.72 -4.16
CA GLY A 64 -0.18 -1.32 -3.82
C GLY A 64 1.15 -0.60 -3.61
N ASP A 65 1.46 0.36 -4.48
CA ASP A 65 2.57 1.29 -4.26
C ASP A 65 2.12 2.41 -3.34
N MET A 66 2.68 2.45 -2.12
CA MET A 66 2.29 3.39 -1.07
C MET A 66 2.96 4.77 -1.19
N SER A 67 3.73 5.01 -2.26
CA SER A 67 4.47 6.25 -2.46
C SER A 67 3.60 7.49 -2.68
N ALA A 68 4.30 8.64 -2.74
CA ALA A 68 3.72 9.96 -2.90
C ALA A 68 2.76 10.35 -1.77
N GLY A 69 2.13 11.52 -1.93
CA GLY A 69 1.03 11.92 -1.06
C GLY A 69 -0.21 11.02 -1.19
N SER A 70 -0.34 10.25 -2.28
CA SER A 70 -1.55 9.45 -2.54
C SER A 70 -1.63 8.19 -1.69
N GLY A 71 -0.59 7.36 -1.73
CA GLY A 71 -0.53 6.14 -0.92
C GLY A 71 -0.38 6.49 0.55
N TRP A 72 0.53 7.42 0.87
CA TRP A 72 0.73 7.87 2.24
C TRP A 72 -0.56 8.41 2.86
N ASN A 73 -1.29 9.33 2.20
CA ASN A 73 -2.56 9.83 2.74
C ASN A 73 -3.58 8.72 2.97
N ALA A 74 -3.74 7.79 2.02
CA ALA A 74 -4.72 6.71 2.15
C ALA A 74 -4.41 5.78 3.32
N ILE A 75 -3.13 5.56 3.61
CA ILE A 75 -2.64 4.70 4.69
C ILE A 75 -2.61 5.43 6.03
N GLU A 76 -2.27 6.72 6.09
CA GLU A 76 -2.17 7.39 7.39
C GLU A 76 -3.52 7.91 7.91
N ARG A 77 -4.45 8.32 7.03
CA ARG A 77 -5.68 9.04 7.42
C ARG A 77 -6.59 8.28 8.39
N ASP A 78 -6.47 6.96 8.48
CA ASP A 78 -7.19 6.11 9.41
C ASP A 78 -6.29 4.99 9.97
N ARG A 79 -5.43 5.35 10.92
CA ARG A 79 -4.37 4.47 11.45
C ARG A 79 -4.88 3.11 11.94
N GLU A 80 -6.01 3.06 12.64
CA GLU A 80 -6.58 1.80 13.17
C GLU A 80 -6.98 0.82 12.06
N TYR A 81 -7.56 1.34 10.97
CA TYR A 81 -7.86 0.55 9.79
C TYR A 81 -6.56 0.11 9.11
N SER A 82 -5.63 1.04 8.94
CA SER A 82 -4.42 0.83 8.17
C SER A 82 -3.48 -0.19 8.77
N TRP A 83 -3.39 -0.30 10.10
CA TRP A 83 -2.62 -1.37 10.73
C TRP A 83 -3.15 -2.75 10.36
N LYS A 84 -4.48 -2.92 10.36
CA LYS A 84 -5.12 -4.19 9.95
C LYS A 84 -4.93 -4.44 8.45
N PHE A 85 -5.07 -3.40 7.64
CA PHE A 85 -4.86 -3.47 6.19
C PHE A 85 -3.41 -3.84 5.84
N MET A 86 -2.43 -3.25 6.51
CA MET A 86 -1.01 -3.57 6.30
C MET A 86 -0.68 -4.99 6.73
N GLU A 87 -1.28 -5.50 7.81
CA GLU A 87 -1.13 -6.90 8.20
C GLU A 87 -1.75 -7.86 7.20
N GLU A 88 -2.99 -7.60 6.76
CA GLU A 88 -3.72 -8.46 5.83
C GLU A 88 -3.06 -8.52 4.45
N PHE A 89 -2.58 -7.37 3.94
CA PHE A 89 -2.03 -7.24 2.60
C PHE A 89 -0.50 -7.08 2.56
N GLN A 90 0.19 -7.51 3.63
CA GLN A 90 1.65 -7.36 3.79
C GLN A 90 2.47 -7.90 2.62
N ASP A 91 1.97 -8.88 1.87
CA ASP A 91 2.66 -9.50 0.72
C ASP A 91 2.46 -8.74 -0.60
N GLN A 92 1.60 -7.71 -0.61
CA GLN A 92 1.22 -6.96 -1.82
C GLN A 92 1.46 -5.46 -1.69
N LEU A 93 2.01 -4.99 -0.58
CA LEU A 93 2.26 -3.57 -0.34
C LEU A 93 3.74 -3.23 -0.47
N LEU A 94 4.03 -2.07 -1.06
CA LEU A 94 5.39 -1.62 -1.35
C LEU A 94 5.58 -0.22 -0.80
N TYR A 95 6.60 -0.05 0.02
CA TYR A 95 7.10 1.27 0.36
C TYR A 95 7.78 1.92 -0.85
N GLY A 96 7.56 3.22 -1.01
CA GLY A 96 8.21 4.06 -1.99
C GLY A 96 8.03 5.52 -1.61
N THR A 97 8.83 6.40 -2.21
CA THR A 97 8.86 7.83 -1.84
C THR A 97 8.25 8.74 -2.89
N ASP A 98 8.39 8.39 -4.18
CA ASP A 98 8.03 9.25 -5.32
C ASP A 98 8.71 10.63 -5.27
N ILE A 99 10.00 10.65 -4.89
CA ILE A 99 10.80 11.87 -4.93
C ILE A 99 11.58 11.99 -6.25
N CYS A 100 11.63 13.20 -6.79
CA CYS A 100 12.44 13.54 -7.96
C CYS A 100 13.53 14.57 -7.62
N SER A 101 13.66 14.95 -6.34
CA SER A 101 14.66 15.89 -5.86
C SER A 101 15.11 15.57 -4.44
N PRO A 102 16.41 15.66 -4.13
CA PRO A 102 16.92 15.47 -2.77
C PRO A 102 16.45 16.55 -1.79
N LYS A 103 15.83 17.64 -2.27
CA LYS A 103 15.25 18.69 -1.43
C LYS A 103 13.88 18.33 -0.85
N GLN A 104 13.27 17.22 -1.28
CA GLN A 104 11.96 16.75 -0.81
C GLN A 104 12.08 15.98 0.52
N THR A 105 12.76 16.56 1.51
CA THR A 105 13.10 15.90 2.78
C THR A 105 11.90 15.66 3.70
N ALA A 106 10.83 16.43 3.53
CA ALA A 106 9.61 16.32 4.34
C ALA A 106 8.97 14.92 4.28
N PHE A 107 9.06 14.23 3.14
CA PHE A 107 8.54 12.87 2.97
C PHE A 107 9.27 11.81 3.80
N PHE A 108 10.50 12.10 4.25
CA PHE A 108 11.29 11.18 5.05
C PHE A 108 11.09 11.41 6.54
N ARG A 109 11.01 12.67 6.98
CA ARG A 109 10.93 12.99 8.41
C ARG A 109 9.53 12.78 8.99
N ASP A 110 8.52 13.29 8.31
CA ASP A 110 7.14 13.32 8.82
C ASP A 110 6.22 12.44 7.97
N GLY A 111 6.81 11.62 7.09
CA GLY A 111 6.10 10.88 6.04
C GLY A 111 5.88 9.40 6.32
N LEU A 112 5.64 8.66 5.23
CA LEU A 112 5.30 7.24 5.28
C LEU A 112 6.37 6.39 5.99
N ALA A 113 7.65 6.70 5.84
CA ALA A 113 8.74 5.99 6.52
C ALA A 113 8.56 6.03 8.04
N ASN A 114 8.44 7.24 8.61
CA ASN A 114 8.24 7.43 10.03
C ASN A 114 6.94 6.75 10.51
N PHE A 115 5.87 6.82 9.73
CA PHE A 115 4.62 6.11 10.09
C PHE A 115 4.80 4.59 10.16
N LEU A 116 5.56 3.98 9.24
CA LEU A 116 5.83 2.54 9.23
C LEU A 116 6.72 2.15 10.42
N ASP A 117 7.78 2.91 10.68
CA ASP A 117 8.68 2.70 11.81
C ASP A 117 7.91 2.75 13.14
N GLU A 118 7.17 3.85 13.37
CA GLU A 118 6.36 4.00 14.59
C GLU A 118 5.31 2.91 14.74
N SER A 119 4.69 2.46 13.64
CA SER A 119 3.68 1.41 13.68
C SER A 119 4.28 0.07 14.11
N MET A 120 5.50 -0.24 13.66
CA MET A 120 6.22 -1.45 14.04
C MET A 120 6.72 -1.35 15.48
N GLU A 121 7.41 -0.26 15.85
CA GLU A 121 7.96 -0.04 17.20
C GLU A 121 6.89 -0.06 18.30
N LYS A 122 5.68 0.44 18.00
CA LYS A 122 4.55 0.42 18.93
C LYS A 122 3.77 -0.91 18.92
N GLY A 123 4.26 -1.92 18.19
CA GLY A 123 3.63 -3.24 18.07
C GLY A 123 2.26 -3.22 17.39
N LYS A 124 1.99 -2.22 16.54
CA LYS A 124 0.72 -2.10 15.80
C LYS A 124 0.71 -2.92 14.52
N ILE A 125 1.89 -3.12 13.95
CA ILE A 125 2.16 -4.14 12.94
C ILE A 125 3.36 -4.97 13.38
N SER A 126 3.41 -6.22 12.94
CA SER A 126 4.50 -7.15 13.14
C SER A 126 5.74 -6.70 12.38
N TYR A 127 6.90 -7.11 12.88
CA TYR A 127 8.16 -6.95 12.14
C TYR A 127 8.10 -7.61 10.76
N LYS A 128 7.41 -8.76 10.64
CA LYS A 128 7.22 -9.46 9.37
C LYS A 128 6.52 -8.58 8.33
N ALA A 129 5.40 -7.95 8.72
CA ALA A 129 4.66 -7.06 7.84
C ALA A 129 5.51 -5.84 7.46
N TYR A 130 6.13 -5.20 8.46
CA TYR A 130 7.05 -4.08 8.25
C TYR A 130 8.17 -4.42 7.25
N TYR A 131 8.88 -5.53 7.47
CA TYR A 131 9.98 -5.96 6.61
C TYR A 131 9.54 -6.21 5.17
N LYS A 132 8.41 -6.90 4.97
CA LYS A 132 7.87 -7.16 3.62
C LYS A 132 7.54 -5.87 2.88
N ILE A 133 6.82 -4.96 3.55
CA ILE A 133 6.39 -3.69 3.00
C ILE A 133 7.60 -2.81 2.66
N CYS A 134 8.54 -2.67 3.60
CA CYS A 134 9.67 -1.76 3.45
C CYS A 134 10.78 -2.28 2.52
N ARG A 135 10.87 -3.61 2.32
CA ARG A 135 12.01 -4.20 1.60
C ARG A 135 11.69 -5.51 0.89
N GLY A 136 11.12 -6.49 1.60
CA GLY A 136 11.02 -7.88 1.14
C GLY A 136 10.28 -8.03 -0.18
N ASN A 137 9.15 -7.34 -0.34
CA ASN A 137 8.35 -7.40 -1.56
C ASN A 137 9.07 -6.80 -2.77
N ALA A 138 9.80 -5.69 -2.58
CA ALA A 138 10.58 -5.07 -3.64
C ALA A 138 11.71 -6.00 -4.12
N LEU A 139 12.44 -6.64 -3.19
CA LEU A 139 13.46 -7.63 -3.54
C LEU A 139 12.87 -8.82 -4.30
N TYR A 140 11.71 -9.31 -3.86
CA TYR A 140 11.03 -10.40 -4.56
C TYR A 140 10.64 -10.02 -5.99
N LEU A 141 10.11 -8.81 -6.21
CA LEU A 141 9.67 -8.36 -7.52
C LEU A 141 10.83 -8.04 -8.48
N LEU A 142 11.93 -7.50 -7.98
CA LEU A 142 13.04 -7.01 -8.81
C LEU A 142 14.13 -8.07 -9.03
N ASP A 143 14.44 -8.85 -8.00
CA ASP A 143 15.55 -9.80 -8.03
C ASP A 143 15.09 -11.27 -8.06
N GLY A 144 13.77 -11.52 -7.94
CA GLY A 144 13.21 -12.87 -7.85
C GLY A 144 13.57 -13.62 -6.56
N ALA A 145 14.24 -12.95 -5.62
CA ALA A 145 14.64 -13.52 -4.35
C ALA A 145 13.40 -13.83 -3.50
N LYS A 146 13.11 -15.11 -3.28
CA LYS A 146 12.13 -15.51 -2.26
C LYS A 146 12.72 -15.15 -0.89
N THR A 147 12.08 -14.21 -0.22
CA THR A 147 12.48 -13.81 1.12
C THR A 147 12.10 -14.92 2.10
N ASN A 148 13.11 -15.68 2.57
CA ASN A 148 12.94 -16.61 3.69
C ASN A 148 12.84 -15.78 4.97
N ILE A 149 11.60 -15.52 5.40
CA ILE A 149 11.30 -14.80 6.65
C ILE A 149 10.92 -15.81 7.76
N GLU A 150 10.93 -17.12 7.47
CA GLU A 150 10.80 -18.16 8.49
C GLU A 150 12.03 -18.11 9.41
N GLY A 151 11.86 -17.52 10.59
CA GLY A 151 12.92 -17.39 11.60
C GLY A 151 13.05 -16.02 12.24
N ILE A 152 12.36 -14.98 11.74
CA ILE A 152 12.30 -13.68 12.41
C ILE A 152 11.01 -13.61 13.23
N GLU A 153 10.98 -14.35 14.34
CA GLU A 153 9.95 -14.18 15.36
C GLU A 153 10.29 -12.93 16.19
N ASN A 154 9.37 -11.97 16.16
CA ASN A 154 9.14 -10.89 17.12
C ASN A 154 10.37 -10.48 17.96
N GLY A 155 11.15 -9.54 17.43
CA GLY A 155 11.98 -8.66 18.26
C GLY A 155 11.11 -7.73 19.09
#